data_AF-A0A3N5SQG0-F1
#
_entry.id   AF-A0A3N5SQG0-F1
#
_cell.length_a   1.000
_cell.length_b   1.000
_cell.length_c   1.000
_cell.angle_alpha   90.00
_cell.angle_beta   90.00
_cell.angle_gamma   90.00
#
_symmetry.space_group_name_H-M   'P 1'
#
loop_
_entity.id
_entity.type
_entity.pdbx_description
1 polymer ?
#
loop_
_entity_poly.entity_id
_entity_poly.type
_entity_poly.pdbx_seq_one_letter_code
_entity_poly.pdbx_strand_id
1 'polypeptide(L)'
;MSKTRVSVIHRAHIPGTPGNYDEESVRVVYGMLKEAIDAIGGIKSVIKNGDKVVVRANACWAVKPDSGIAADPRVVEAFMRLIRDETRPKEIIVADRSSIGADTAESFEVSGIKAAALRGGADGVLPLEQDKRVKV
;
A
#
# COMPACT_ATOMS: atom_id res chain seq x y z
N MET A 1 -19.22 0.90 -31.10
CA MET A 1 -18.95 1.21 -29.67
C MET A 1 -17.64 1.99 -29.61
N SER A 2 -17.58 3.12 -28.91
CA SER A 2 -16.30 3.79 -28.66
C SER A 2 -15.46 2.93 -27.71
N LYS A 3 -14.16 2.86 -27.93
CA LYS A 3 -13.25 2.15 -27.01
C LYS A 3 -13.20 2.90 -25.68
N THR A 4 -13.23 2.16 -24.57
CA THR A 4 -12.93 2.72 -23.25
C THR A 4 -11.55 3.34 -23.26
N ARG A 5 -11.44 4.58 -22.78
CA ARG A 5 -10.16 5.28 -22.62
C ARG A 5 -9.68 5.08 -21.19
N VAL A 6 -8.41 4.68 -21.05
CA VAL A 6 -7.73 4.58 -19.76
C VAL A 6 -6.55 5.56 -19.76
N SER A 7 -6.24 6.10 -18.59
CA SER A 7 -5.02 6.88 -18.35
C SER A 7 -4.07 6.08 -17.49
N VAL A 8 -2.77 6.15 -17.77
CA VAL A 8 -1.73 5.47 -17.02
C VAL A 8 -0.67 6.50 -16.66
N ILE A 9 -0.40 6.64 -15.36
CA ILE A 9 0.73 7.44 -14.90
C ILE A 9 2.01 6.61 -15.05
N HIS A 10 2.99 7.15 -15.75
CA HIS A 10 4.22 6.44 -16.09
C HIS A 10 5.44 7.32 -15.81
N ARG A 11 6.54 6.65 -15.44
CA ARG A 11 7.89 7.23 -15.40
C ARG A 11 8.81 6.31 -16.16
N ALA A 12 9.58 6.87 -17.09
CA ALA A 12 10.54 6.11 -17.90
C ALA A 12 11.64 5.46 -17.05
N HIS A 13 11.93 6.04 -15.88
CA HIS A 13 12.86 5.50 -14.92
C HIS A 13 12.27 5.60 -13.51
N ILE A 14 12.29 4.48 -12.79
CA ILE A 14 12.01 4.39 -11.36
C ILE A 14 13.28 3.80 -10.73
N PRO A 15 13.96 4.54 -9.84
CA PRO A 15 15.20 4.06 -9.24
C PRO A 15 14.94 2.89 -8.28
N GLY A 16 15.93 2.01 -8.15
CA GLY A 16 15.86 0.83 -7.31
C GLY A 16 14.86 -0.24 -7.78
N THR A 17 14.73 -1.30 -6.99
CA THR A 17 13.78 -2.41 -7.21
C THR A 17 12.90 -2.59 -5.97
N PRO A 18 11.78 -3.33 -6.04
CA PRO A 18 10.98 -3.63 -4.85
C PRO A 18 11.79 -4.17 -3.67
N GLY A 19 12.82 -4.99 -3.92
CA GLY A 19 13.67 -5.59 -2.89
C GLY A 19 14.89 -4.75 -2.48
N ASN A 20 15.22 -3.72 -3.24
CA ASN A 20 16.34 -2.82 -2.93
C ASN A 20 16.01 -1.40 -3.40
N TYR A 21 15.54 -0.58 -2.47
CA TYR A 21 15.10 0.78 -2.76
C TYR A 21 15.48 1.74 -1.63
N ASP A 22 15.48 3.01 -1.96
CA ASP A 22 15.79 4.09 -1.04
C ASP A 22 14.71 5.18 -1.07
N GLU A 23 15.01 6.29 -0.42
CA GLU A 23 14.13 7.44 -0.34
C GLU A 23 13.83 8.06 -1.72
N GLU A 24 14.78 8.00 -2.65
CA GLU A 24 14.56 8.50 -4.00
C GLU A 24 13.57 7.60 -4.77
N SER A 25 13.69 6.28 -4.64
CA SER A 25 12.70 5.33 -5.16
C SER A 25 11.29 5.64 -4.64
N VAL A 26 11.13 5.82 -3.33
CA VAL A 26 9.82 6.12 -2.70
C VAL A 26 9.29 7.46 -3.19
N ARG A 27 10.13 8.49 -3.31
CA ARG A 27 9.74 9.82 -3.81
C ARG A 27 9.17 9.76 -5.23
N VAL A 28 9.81 9.01 -6.14
CA VAL A 28 9.32 8.84 -7.51
C VAL A 28 7.97 8.14 -7.52
N VAL A 29 7.83 7.04 -6.76
CA VAL A 29 6.58 6.28 -6.65
C VAL A 29 5.46 7.12 -6.02
N TYR A 30 5.77 7.92 -4.99
CA TYR A 30 4.84 8.86 -4.37
C TYR A 30 4.28 9.86 -5.39
N GLY A 31 5.15 10.47 -6.20
CA GLY A 31 4.71 11.43 -7.22
C GLY A 31 3.75 10.80 -8.23
N MET A 32 4.06 9.57 -8.69
CA MET A 32 3.18 8.82 -9.57
C MET A 32 1.82 8.51 -8.92
N LEU A 33 1.84 8.08 -7.66
CA LEU A 33 0.64 7.72 -6.92
C LEU A 33 -0.24 8.94 -6.65
N LYS A 34 0.37 10.07 -6.28
CA LYS A 34 -0.31 11.35 -6.09
C LYS A 34 -0.99 11.82 -7.37
N GLU A 35 -0.29 11.80 -8.51
CA GLU A 35 -0.89 12.15 -9.81
C GLU A 35 -2.12 11.27 -10.13
N ALA A 36 -2.03 9.96 -9.87
CA ALA A 36 -3.12 9.03 -10.12
C ALA A 36 -4.34 9.30 -9.21
N ILE A 37 -4.10 9.59 -7.94
CA ILE A 37 -5.16 9.85 -6.96
C ILE A 37 -5.78 11.23 -7.15
N ASP A 38 -4.98 12.26 -7.45
CA ASP A 38 -5.47 13.60 -7.74
C ASP A 38 -6.39 13.61 -8.97
N ALA A 39 -6.05 12.81 -10.00
CA ALA A 39 -6.87 12.67 -11.20
C ALA A 39 -8.29 12.12 -10.93
N ILE A 40 -8.51 11.46 -9.79
CA ILE A 40 -9.83 10.93 -9.37
C ILE A 40 -10.45 11.72 -8.21
N GLY A 41 -9.91 12.91 -7.89
CA GLY A 41 -10.47 13.82 -6.88
C GLY A 41 -9.68 13.92 -5.57
N GLY A 42 -8.49 13.32 -5.50
CA GLY A 42 -7.58 13.43 -4.36
C GLY A 42 -7.97 12.54 -3.17
N ILE A 43 -7.01 12.24 -2.29
CA ILE A 43 -7.25 11.27 -1.20
C ILE A 43 -8.28 11.78 -0.17
N LYS A 44 -8.36 13.10 0.01
CA LYS A 44 -9.35 13.78 0.87
C LYS A 44 -10.79 13.58 0.42
N SER A 45 -11.03 13.17 -0.83
CA SER A 45 -12.38 12.81 -1.28
C SER A 45 -12.91 11.57 -0.54
N VAL A 46 -12.01 10.65 -0.19
CA VAL A 46 -12.29 9.36 0.46
C VAL A 46 -12.05 9.41 1.97
N ILE A 47 -10.87 9.85 2.41
CA ILE A 47 -10.45 9.84 3.82
C ILE A 47 -10.71 11.22 4.44
N LYS A 48 -11.46 11.24 5.55
CA LYS A 48 -11.70 12.45 6.36
C LYS A 48 -10.84 12.44 7.61
N ASN A 49 -10.63 13.62 8.18
CA ASN A 49 -9.88 13.77 9.42
C ASN A 49 -10.63 13.08 10.57
N GLY A 50 -9.92 12.30 11.37
CA GLY A 50 -10.48 11.51 12.47
C GLY A 50 -10.95 10.10 12.07
N ASP A 51 -10.93 9.75 10.79
CA ASP A 51 -11.31 8.40 10.33
C ASP A 51 -10.35 7.33 10.87
N LYS A 52 -10.89 6.14 11.09
CA LYS A 52 -10.08 4.92 11.21
C LYS A 52 -10.00 4.27 9.85
N VAL A 53 -8.79 4.15 9.32
CA VAL A 53 -8.55 3.72 7.94
C VAL A 53 -7.90 2.34 7.95
N VAL A 54 -8.48 1.41 7.18
CA VAL A 54 -7.82 0.14 6.85
C VAL A 54 -7.38 0.21 5.40
N VAL A 55 -6.08 0.06 5.16
CA VAL A 55 -5.52 -0.04 3.81
C VAL A 55 -5.21 -1.48 3.51
N ARG A 56 -5.80 -2.00 2.43
CA ARG A 56 -5.52 -3.36 1.98
C ARG A 56 -4.25 -3.40 1.12
N ALA A 57 -3.24 -4.15 1.56
CA ALA A 57 -2.03 -4.41 0.78
C ALA A 57 -1.93 -5.91 0.49
N ASN A 58 -2.06 -6.30 -0.78
CA ASN A 58 -2.09 -7.70 -1.18
C ASN A 58 -0.77 -8.42 -0.81
N ALA A 59 -0.82 -9.29 0.21
CA ALA A 59 0.34 -9.97 0.78
C ALA A 59 0.63 -11.32 0.10
N CYS A 60 -0.39 -11.96 -0.46
CA CYS A 60 -0.31 -13.22 -1.21
C CYS A 60 0.35 -14.40 -0.46
N TRP A 61 1.67 -14.57 -0.58
CA TRP A 61 2.46 -15.64 0.04
C TRP A 61 3.78 -15.04 0.57
N ALA A 62 4.52 -15.79 1.37
CA ALA A 62 5.87 -15.44 1.80
C ALA A 62 6.86 -15.46 0.62
N VAL A 63 6.93 -14.35 -0.11
CA VAL A 63 7.77 -14.18 -1.32
C VAL A 63 8.52 -12.87 -1.27
N LYS A 64 9.75 -12.87 -1.81
CA LYS A 64 10.58 -11.68 -1.84
C LYS A 64 9.92 -10.56 -2.68
N PRO A 65 10.19 -9.28 -2.36
CA PRO A 65 9.53 -8.16 -3.02
C PRO A 65 9.69 -8.15 -4.55
N ASP A 66 10.87 -8.53 -5.06
CA ASP A 66 11.17 -8.53 -6.50
C ASP A 66 10.40 -9.59 -7.30
N SER A 67 9.65 -10.49 -6.63
CA SER A 67 8.83 -11.50 -7.32
C SER A 67 7.65 -10.91 -8.09
N GLY A 68 7.16 -9.73 -7.71
CA GLY A 68 5.97 -9.10 -8.28
C GLY A 68 4.63 -9.79 -7.91
N ILE A 69 4.66 -10.76 -6.99
CA ILE A 69 3.45 -11.48 -6.53
C ILE A 69 2.71 -10.66 -5.46
N ALA A 70 3.43 -10.21 -4.43
CA ALA A 70 2.90 -9.33 -3.40
C ALA A 70 2.94 -7.86 -3.86
N ALA A 71 2.18 -7.01 -3.18
CA ALA A 71 2.20 -5.57 -3.44
C ALA A 71 3.62 -5.00 -3.29
N ASP A 72 4.00 -4.09 -4.19
CA ASP A 72 5.31 -3.44 -4.16
C ASP A 72 5.44 -2.60 -2.86
N PRO A 73 6.45 -2.88 -2.01
CA PRO A 73 6.63 -2.15 -0.75
C PRO A 73 6.86 -0.66 -0.95
N ARG A 74 7.43 -0.23 -2.08
CA ARG A 74 7.59 1.21 -2.39
C ARG A 74 6.23 1.90 -2.54
N VAL A 75 5.25 1.21 -3.13
CA VAL A 75 3.89 1.72 -3.29
C VAL A 75 3.18 1.79 -1.95
N VAL A 76 3.33 0.75 -1.11
CA VAL A 76 2.75 0.74 0.25
C VAL A 76 3.30 1.90 1.07
N GLU A 77 4.63 2.07 1.10
CA GLU A 77 5.28 3.15 1.85
C GLU A 77 4.85 4.53 1.34
N ALA A 78 4.88 4.75 0.03
CA ALA A 78 4.45 6.00 -0.59
C ALA A 78 2.97 6.31 -0.31
N PHE A 79 2.10 5.30 -0.32
CA PHE A 79 0.68 5.50 -0.07
C PHE A 79 0.40 5.89 1.38
N MET A 80 1.08 5.27 2.34
CA MET A 80 0.92 5.63 3.75
C MET A 80 1.37 7.08 4.00
N ARG A 81 2.50 7.48 3.40
CA ARG A 81 2.98 8.86 3.45
C ARG A 81 1.96 9.81 2.86
N LEU A 82 1.41 9.52 1.68
CA LEU A 82 0.39 10.36 1.04
C LEU A 82 -0.84 10.57 1.93
N ILE A 83 -1.33 9.50 2.57
CA ILE A 83 -2.46 9.60 3.51
C ILE A 83 -2.08 10.51 4.69
N ARG A 84 -0.90 10.34 5.29
CA ARG A 84 -0.44 11.15 6.44
C ARG A 84 -0.16 12.62 6.08
N ASP A 85 0.36 12.87 4.89
CA ASP A 85 0.68 14.22 4.42
C ASP A 85 -0.60 15.02 4.15
N GLU A 86 -1.60 14.39 3.54
CA GLU A 86 -2.81 15.08 3.10
C GLU A 86 -3.94 15.02 4.10
N THR A 87 -3.96 14.06 5.04
CA THR A 87 -5.08 13.86 5.96
C THR A 87 -4.61 13.67 7.41
N ARG A 88 -5.57 13.64 8.34
CA ARG A 88 -5.33 13.40 9.77
C ARG A 88 -6.22 12.26 10.27
N PRO A 89 -6.02 11.01 9.82
CA PRO A 89 -6.80 9.89 10.31
C PRO A 89 -6.46 9.64 11.77
N LYS A 90 -7.44 9.15 12.53
CA LYS A 90 -7.25 8.73 13.92
C LYS A 90 -6.34 7.51 14.01
N GLU A 91 -6.43 6.62 13.02
CA GLU A 91 -5.70 5.36 12.96
C GLU A 91 -5.57 4.91 11.51
N ILE A 92 -4.42 4.35 11.13
CA ILE A 92 -4.19 3.69 9.84
C ILE A 92 -3.61 2.30 10.09
N ILE A 93 -4.32 1.26 9.66
CA ILE A 93 -3.85 -0.13 9.73
C ILE A 93 -3.68 -0.65 8.29
N VAL A 94 -2.54 -1.27 8.00
CA VAL A 94 -2.38 -2.04 6.77
C VAL A 94 -2.79 -3.49 7.04
N ALA A 95 -3.75 -4.02 6.29
CA ALA A 95 -4.31 -5.33 6.54
C ALA A 95 -4.48 -6.15 5.26
N ASP A 96 -4.43 -7.47 5.40
CA ASP A 96 -4.81 -8.40 4.33
C ASP A 96 -5.09 -9.77 4.92
N ARG A 97 -5.60 -10.66 4.07
CA ARG A 97 -5.58 -12.09 4.31
C ARG A 97 -4.88 -12.74 3.13
N SER A 98 -3.77 -13.40 3.42
CA SER A 98 -2.95 -14.08 2.42
C SER A 98 -3.69 -15.24 1.75
N SER A 99 -3.12 -15.71 0.64
CA SER A 99 -3.65 -16.80 -0.16
C SER A 99 -3.83 -18.08 0.66
N ILE A 100 -4.63 -19.02 0.14
CA ILE A 100 -4.91 -20.29 0.81
C ILE A 100 -3.61 -20.99 1.23
N GLY A 101 -3.52 -21.32 2.52
CA GLY A 101 -2.39 -22.03 3.12
C GLY A 101 -1.20 -21.16 3.50
N ALA A 102 -1.23 -19.86 3.25
CA ALA A 102 -0.18 -18.93 3.65
C ALA A 102 -0.45 -18.28 5.02
N ASP A 103 0.63 -17.96 5.75
CA ASP A 103 0.60 -17.12 6.94
C ASP A 103 0.77 -15.64 6.53
N THR A 104 -0.17 -14.77 6.91
CA THR A 104 -0.10 -13.37 6.49
C THR A 104 0.94 -12.56 7.25
N ALA A 105 1.24 -12.92 8.50
CA ALA A 105 2.31 -12.25 9.23
C ALA A 105 3.64 -12.51 8.55
N GLU A 106 3.94 -13.77 8.23
CA GLU A 106 5.14 -14.15 7.46
C GLU A 106 5.16 -13.49 6.09
N SER A 107 4.02 -13.47 5.39
CA SER A 107 3.92 -12.85 4.06
C SER A 107 4.23 -11.34 4.12
N PHE A 108 3.73 -10.62 5.13
CA PHE A 108 4.05 -9.21 5.33
C PHE A 108 5.52 -8.96 5.65
N GLU A 109 6.17 -9.86 6.39
CA GLU A 109 7.60 -9.76 6.70
C GLU A 109 8.45 -10.00 5.45
N VAL A 110 8.25 -11.13 4.77
CA VAL A 110 9.10 -11.56 3.65
C VAL A 110 8.94 -10.67 2.41
N SER A 111 7.73 -10.17 2.17
CA SER A 111 7.45 -9.22 1.07
C SER A 111 7.89 -7.79 1.36
N GLY A 112 8.37 -7.49 2.58
CA GLY A 112 8.77 -6.15 2.99
C GLY A 112 7.60 -5.18 3.22
N ILE A 113 6.35 -5.61 3.02
CA ILE A 113 5.14 -4.78 3.21
C ILE A 113 5.06 -4.25 4.64
N LYS A 114 5.36 -5.06 5.66
CA LYS A 114 5.31 -4.61 7.06
C LYS A 114 6.25 -3.44 7.30
N ALA A 115 7.51 -3.60 6.92
CA ALA A 115 8.53 -2.58 7.12
C ALA A 115 8.18 -1.29 6.35
N ALA A 116 7.71 -1.42 5.11
CA ALA A 116 7.25 -0.31 4.27
C ALA A 116 6.05 0.44 4.87
N ALA A 117 5.03 -0.29 5.32
CA ALA A 117 3.84 0.27 5.94
C ALA A 117 4.19 1.09 7.18
N LEU A 118 5.00 0.53 8.08
CA LEU A 118 5.40 1.18 9.32
C LEU A 118 6.28 2.41 9.06
N ARG A 119 7.27 2.32 8.15
CA ARG A 119 8.08 3.49 7.75
C ARG A 119 7.24 4.60 7.13
N GLY A 120 6.22 4.25 6.37
CA GLY A 120 5.31 5.20 5.75
C GLY A 120 4.30 5.83 6.72
N GLY A 121 4.27 5.39 7.98
CA GLY A 121 3.42 5.96 9.03
C GLY A 121 2.11 5.23 9.30
N ALA A 122 1.98 3.96 8.93
CA ALA A 122 0.91 3.11 9.45
C ALA A 122 1.09 2.90 10.96
N ASP A 123 -0.02 2.84 11.71
CA ASP A 123 -0.02 2.57 13.16
C ASP A 123 0.17 1.07 13.47
N GLY A 124 -0.07 0.21 12.48
CA GLY A 124 0.16 -1.22 12.60
C GLY A 124 -0.11 -1.98 11.32
N VAL A 125 0.22 -3.27 11.35
CA VAL A 125 -0.21 -4.25 10.34
C VAL A 125 -1.10 -5.30 10.98
N LEU A 126 -2.12 -5.74 10.26
CA LEU A 126 -3.10 -6.71 10.75
C LEU A 126 -3.28 -7.89 9.78
N PRO A 127 -2.74 -9.08 10.12
CA PRO A 127 -3.18 -10.35 9.57
C PRO A 127 -4.66 -10.59 9.90
N LEU A 128 -5.56 -10.47 8.92
CA LEU A 128 -7.00 -10.53 9.18
C LEU A 128 -7.47 -11.89 9.73
N GLU A 129 -6.73 -12.97 9.47
CA GLU A 129 -7.03 -14.29 10.04
C GLU A 129 -6.72 -14.41 11.53
N GLN A 130 -5.92 -13.50 12.09
CA GLN A 130 -5.61 -13.42 13.52
C GLN A 130 -6.60 -12.52 14.27
N ASP A 131 -7.41 -11.72 13.56
CA ASP A 131 -8.43 -10.87 14.16
C ASP A 131 -9.72 -11.63 14.48
N LYS A 132 -10.49 -11.11 15.44
CA LYS A 132 -11.76 -11.71 15.86
C LYS A 132 -12.78 -11.58 14.73
N ARG A 133 -13.23 -12.72 14.21
CA ARG A 133 -14.35 -12.75 13.27
C ARG A 133 -15.65 -12.42 13.98
N VAL A 134 -16.32 -11.37 13.51
CA VAL A 134 -17.66 -10.98 13.97
C VAL A 134 -18.68 -11.52 12.96
N LYS A 135 -19.72 -12.21 13.45
CA LYS A 135 -20.88 -12.56 12.62
C LYS A 135 -21.74 -11.31 12.45
N VAL A 136 -21.98 -10.93 11.21
CA VAL A 136 -22.91 -9.86 10.83
C VAL A 136 -24.24 -10.45 10.39
#